data_AF-A0A0B0P6K7-F1
#
_entry.id   AF-A0A0B0P6K7-F1
#
_cell.length_a   1.000
_cell.length_b   1.000
_cell.length_c   1.000
_cell.angle_alpha   90.00
_cell.angle_beta   90.00
_cell.angle_gamma   90.00
#
_symmetry.space_group_name_H-M   'P 1'
#
loop_
_entity.id
_entity.type
_entity.pdbx_description
1 polymer ?
#
loop_
_entity_poly.entity_id
_entity_poly.type
_entity_poly.pdbx_seq_one_letter_code
_entity_poly.pdbx_strand_id
1 'polypeptide(L)'
;MGKLSFKDSLKALEADIQHANTLALDYPREKDGARLQMRLSYSPAAQFFLFLVQWTDCQLAGALGLLRILIYMTYADGKTTMSVYERKASIREFYAVIFPSLLQLQKGITSLEDRKQKEVCTMRYRKKDESERGKLSEIDLEREEECGICLEMSSMVVLPNCSHSLCLKCYRDWHGRSQSCPFCRDSLKRVNSCDLWIYTEKSEIVDLSLILRENSNRLFMYIDKLPLIVPDPVFVPYDVHVR
;
A
#
# COMPACT_ATOMS: atom_id res chain seq x y z
N MET A 1 -13.83 -19.00 23.40
CA MET A 1 -13.80 -17.59 22.96
C MET A 1 -14.89 -16.84 23.70
N GLY A 2 -14.55 -16.06 24.73
CA GLY A 2 -15.53 -15.27 25.47
C GLY A 2 -16.05 -14.12 24.60
N LYS A 3 -17.36 -13.86 24.62
CA LYS A 3 -17.93 -12.67 23.98
C LYS A 3 -17.29 -11.44 24.61
N LEU A 4 -16.60 -10.62 23.81
CA LEU A 4 -16.12 -9.32 24.25
C LEU A 4 -17.34 -8.48 24.64
N SER A 5 -17.30 -7.87 25.82
CA SER A 5 -18.32 -6.91 26.23
C SER A 5 -18.31 -5.72 25.26
N PHE A 6 -19.45 -5.04 25.09
CA PHE A 6 -19.52 -3.79 24.36
C PHE A 6 -18.39 -2.83 24.78
N LYS A 7 -18.17 -2.71 26.09
CA LYS A 7 -17.13 -1.86 26.69
C LYS A 7 -15.71 -2.26 26.25
N ASP A 8 -15.43 -3.55 26.13
CA ASP A 8 -14.11 -4.04 25.73
C ASP A 8 -13.90 -3.89 24.22
N SER A 9 -14.93 -4.16 23.41
CA SER A 9 -14.89 -3.93 21.96
C SER A 9 -14.71 -2.45 21.61
N LEU A 10 -15.36 -1.56 22.37
CA LEU A 10 -15.22 -0.12 22.23
C LEU A 10 -13.79 0.35 22.54
N LYS A 11 -13.22 -0.13 23.65
CA LYS A 11 -11.83 0.18 24.01
C LYS A 11 -10.83 -0.31 22.97
N ALA A 12 -11.06 -1.49 22.41
CA ALA A 12 -10.22 -2.02 21.34
C ALA A 12 -10.30 -1.12 20.09
N LEU A 13 -11.50 -0.71 19.69
CA LEU A 13 -11.70 0.23 18.59
C LEU A 13 -11.00 1.58 18.84
N GLU A 14 -11.11 2.13 20.04
CA GLU A 14 -10.42 3.37 20.41
C GLU A 14 -8.89 3.22 20.34
N ALA A 15 -8.35 2.10 20.83
CA ALA A 15 -6.92 1.81 20.75
C ALA A 15 -6.44 1.69 19.30
N ASP A 16 -7.20 1.02 18.43
CA ASP A 16 -6.89 0.89 17.01
C ASP A 16 -6.93 2.26 16.29
N ILE A 17 -7.90 3.12 16.62
CA ILE A 17 -7.96 4.49 16.11
C ILE A 17 -6.73 5.29 16.53
N GLN A 18 -6.29 5.17 17.79
CA GLN A 18 -5.07 5.84 18.27
C GLN A 18 -3.81 5.30 17.58
N HIS A 19 -3.73 4.00 17.35
CA HIS A 19 -2.65 3.41 16.58
C HIS A 19 -2.63 3.96 15.15
N ALA A 20 -3.78 3.98 14.48
CA ALA A 20 -3.93 4.52 13.15
C ALA A 20 -3.53 6.01 13.06
N ASN A 21 -3.90 6.82 14.06
CA ASN A 21 -3.46 8.20 14.17
C ASN A 21 -1.94 8.32 14.30
N THR A 22 -1.33 7.45 15.10
CA THR A 22 0.13 7.43 15.28
C THR A 22 0.84 7.13 13.96
N LEU A 23 0.37 6.11 13.22
CA LEU A 23 0.90 5.78 11.90
C LEU A 23 0.76 6.93 10.92
N ALA A 24 -0.38 7.61 10.92
CA ALA A 24 -0.66 8.68 9.97
C ALA A 24 0.19 9.94 10.15
N LEU A 25 0.86 10.12 11.30
CA LEU A 25 1.77 11.25 11.54
C LEU A 25 2.98 11.24 10.59
N ASP A 26 3.42 10.05 10.20
CA ASP A 26 4.60 9.85 9.35
C ASP A 26 4.30 10.04 7.85
N TYR A 27 3.01 10.13 7.48
CA TYR A 27 2.56 10.21 6.08
C TYR A 27 1.73 11.48 5.82
N PRO A 28 2.36 12.66 5.77
CA PRO A 28 1.67 13.90 5.43
C PRO A 28 1.20 13.87 3.97
N ARG A 29 0.09 14.56 3.70
CA ARG A 29 -0.48 14.74 2.36
C ARG A 29 0.45 15.59 1.51
N GLU A 30 0.75 15.14 0.29
CA GLU A 30 1.72 15.80 -0.58
C GLU A 30 1.35 17.25 -0.96
N LYS A 31 0.05 17.54 -1.08
CA LYS A 31 -0.44 18.84 -1.59
C LYS A 31 -0.21 20.00 -0.62
N ASP A 32 -0.41 19.76 0.68
CA ASP A 32 -0.52 20.80 1.71
C ASP A 32 0.15 20.42 3.03
N GLY A 33 0.79 19.24 3.12
CA GLY A 33 1.43 18.75 4.33
C GLY A 33 0.44 18.32 5.42
N ALA A 34 -0.85 18.26 5.13
CA ALA A 34 -1.88 17.87 6.09
C ALA A 34 -1.67 16.45 6.61
N ARG A 35 -1.83 16.27 7.92
CA ARG A 35 -1.79 14.96 8.59
C ARG A 35 -3.19 14.49 8.92
N LEU A 36 -3.44 13.22 8.66
CA LEU A 36 -4.72 12.59 8.94
C LEU A 36 -4.87 12.34 10.45
N GLN A 37 -6.00 12.74 11.01
CA GLN A 37 -6.42 12.34 12.35
C GLN A 37 -7.86 11.84 12.36
N MET A 38 -8.12 10.96 13.32
CA MET A 38 -9.38 10.24 13.46
C MET A 38 -9.83 10.25 14.92
N ARG A 39 -11.13 10.38 15.13
CA ARG A 39 -11.76 10.28 16.45
C ARG A 39 -13.07 9.52 16.38
N LEU A 40 -13.40 8.81 17.44
CA LEU A 40 -14.70 8.19 17.58
C LEU A 40 -15.76 9.26 17.92
N SER A 41 -16.94 9.14 17.31
CA SER A 41 -18.09 10.00 17.55
C SER A 41 -19.35 9.18 17.74
N TYR A 42 -20.18 9.66 18.66
CA TYR A 42 -21.47 9.09 19.01
C TYR A 42 -22.57 9.90 18.35
N SER A 43 -23.52 9.23 17.71
CA SER A 43 -24.75 9.87 17.25
C SER A 43 -25.53 10.42 18.45
N PRO A 44 -26.27 11.54 18.32
CA PRO A 44 -27.18 12.01 19.37
C PRO A 44 -28.17 10.92 19.83
N ALA A 45 -28.57 10.03 18.92
CA ALA A 45 -29.43 8.89 19.23
C ALA A 45 -28.76 7.86 20.14
N ALA A 46 -27.43 7.79 20.19
CA ALA A 46 -26.69 6.78 20.97
C ALA A 46 -27.04 6.84 22.46
N GLN A 47 -27.30 8.04 23.00
CA GLN A 47 -27.71 8.21 24.40
C GLN A 47 -28.99 7.44 24.74
N PHE A 48 -29.89 7.24 23.77
CA PHE A 48 -31.14 6.52 23.95
C PHE A 48 -31.06 5.03 23.63
N PHE A 49 -30.06 4.58 22.87
CA PHE A 49 -30.03 3.19 22.38
C PHE A 49 -28.85 2.37 22.92
N LEU A 50 -27.80 2.99 23.47
CA LEU A 50 -26.61 2.27 23.96
C LEU A 50 -26.92 1.29 25.09
N PHE A 51 -27.95 1.54 25.90
CA PHE A 51 -28.36 0.62 26.96
C PHE A 51 -28.84 -0.74 26.41
N LEU A 52 -29.41 -0.76 25.20
CA LEU A 52 -29.88 -1.98 24.53
C LEU A 52 -28.71 -2.81 23.96
N VAL A 53 -27.56 -2.17 23.74
CA VAL A 53 -26.40 -2.73 23.04
C VAL A 53 -25.34 -3.25 24.02
N GLN A 54 -25.57 -3.10 25.34
CA GLN A 54 -24.63 -3.51 26.41
C GLN A 54 -24.15 -4.97 26.31
N TRP A 55 -24.93 -5.84 25.68
CA TRP A 55 -24.66 -7.28 25.52
C TRP A 55 -24.11 -7.67 24.15
N THR A 56 -23.72 -6.70 23.31
CA THR A 56 -23.31 -6.91 21.91
C THR A 56 -22.03 -6.16 21.55
N ASP A 57 -21.41 -6.53 20.43
CA ASP A 57 -20.18 -5.89 19.93
C ASP A 57 -20.45 -4.47 19.39
N CYS A 58 -19.51 -3.55 19.56
CA CYS A 58 -19.50 -2.20 18.97
C CYS A 58 -19.71 -2.19 17.44
N GLN A 59 -19.43 -3.29 16.73
CA GLN A 59 -19.77 -3.42 15.31
C GLN A 59 -21.27 -3.26 15.04
N LEU A 60 -22.14 -3.76 15.94
CA LEU A 60 -23.59 -3.61 15.80
C LEU A 60 -24.00 -2.14 16.01
N ALA A 61 -23.44 -1.46 17.01
CA ALA A 61 -23.65 -0.02 17.21
C ALA A 61 -23.17 0.79 16.00
N GLY A 62 -22.07 0.37 15.37
CA GLY A 62 -21.61 0.91 14.09
C GLY A 62 -22.61 0.69 12.96
N ALA A 63 -23.12 -0.53 12.79
CA ALA A 63 -24.10 -0.85 11.75
C ALA A 63 -25.40 -0.04 11.91
N LEU A 64 -25.87 0.14 13.14
CA LEU A 64 -27.05 0.95 13.48
C LEU A 64 -26.84 2.47 13.37
N GLY A 65 -25.62 2.93 13.11
CA GLY A 65 -25.35 4.37 12.99
C GLY A 65 -25.14 5.10 14.31
N LEU A 66 -25.03 4.37 15.43
CA LEU A 66 -24.79 4.96 16.75
C LEU A 66 -23.33 5.39 16.93
N LEU A 67 -22.39 4.69 16.28
CA LEU A 67 -20.96 4.98 16.30
C LEU A 67 -20.44 5.27 14.90
N ARG A 68 -19.63 6.32 14.79
CA ARG A 68 -18.97 6.75 13.55
C ARG A 68 -17.56 7.24 13.86
N ILE A 69 -16.67 7.11 12.88
CA ILE A 69 -15.31 7.61 12.98
C ILE A 69 -15.27 8.91 12.17
N LEU A 70 -14.89 9.99 12.84
CA LEU A 70 -14.70 11.29 12.23
C LEU A 70 -13.25 11.44 11.85
N ILE A 71 -13.02 11.94 10.66
CA ILE A 71 -11.71 12.07 10.07
C ILE A 71 -11.51 13.54 9.72
N TYR A 72 -10.40 14.11 10.17
CA TYR A 72 -10.06 15.51 9.95
C TYR A 72 -8.57 15.64 9.66
N MET A 73 -8.21 16.76 9.04
CA MET A 73 -6.82 17.07 8.70
C MET A 73 -6.25 18.06 9.72
N THR A 74 -5.00 17.84 10.13
CA THR A 74 -4.24 18.73 11.02
C THR A 74 -2.93 19.16 10.36
N TYR A 75 -2.48 20.37 10.65
CA TYR A 75 -1.23 20.93 10.14
C TYR A 75 -0.20 21.04 11.28
N ALA A 76 1.09 20.94 10.95
CA ALA A 76 2.19 20.90 11.93
C ALA A 76 2.51 22.25 12.58
N ASP A 77 1.94 23.35 12.07
CA ASP A 77 2.27 24.73 12.40
C ASP A 77 1.62 25.25 13.70
N GLY A 78 0.92 24.40 14.47
CA GLY A 78 0.37 24.76 15.79
C GLY A 78 -0.72 25.83 15.78
N LYS A 79 -0.99 26.47 14.63
CA LYS A 79 -2.17 27.27 14.37
C LYS A 79 -3.28 26.33 13.96
N THR A 80 -4.03 25.90 14.98
CA THR A 80 -5.15 24.97 14.92
C THR A 80 -6.25 25.43 13.95
N THR A 81 -6.03 25.30 12.65
CA THR A 81 -7.12 25.14 11.70
C THR A 81 -7.30 23.64 11.57
N MET A 82 -8.06 23.06 12.51
CA MET A 82 -8.80 21.85 12.16
C MET A 82 -9.45 22.14 10.81
N SER A 83 -9.22 21.30 9.80
CA SER A 83 -9.97 21.46 8.56
C SER A 83 -11.45 21.59 8.94
N VAL A 84 -12.08 22.72 8.60
CA VAL A 84 -13.50 23.04 8.91
C VAL A 84 -14.44 21.92 8.44
N TYR A 85 -13.93 21.07 7.56
CA TYR A 85 -14.56 19.93 6.92
C TYR A 85 -14.10 18.62 7.57
N GLU A 86 -14.98 18.00 8.33
CA GLU A 86 -14.78 16.63 8.82
C GLU A 86 -15.39 15.62 7.84
N ARG A 87 -14.79 14.44 7.73
CA ARG A 87 -15.31 13.32 6.95
C ARG A 87 -15.83 12.24 7.89
N LYS A 88 -16.89 11.55 7.48
CA LYS A 88 -17.53 10.51 8.28
C LYS A 88 -17.24 9.14 7.69
N ALA A 89 -16.62 8.26 8.47
CA ALA A 89 -16.43 6.86 8.15
C ALA A 89 -17.22 5.96 9.11
N SER A 90 -17.64 4.80 8.61
CA SER A 90 -18.12 3.69 9.40
C SER A 90 -16.96 2.86 9.96
N ILE A 91 -17.23 2.10 11.01
CA ILE A 91 -16.28 1.12 11.57
C ILE A 91 -15.82 0.12 10.49
N ARG A 92 -16.74 -0.25 9.59
CA ARG A 92 -16.44 -1.15 8.46
C ARG A 92 -15.43 -0.53 7.51
N GLU A 93 -15.62 0.73 7.10
CA GLU A 93 -14.68 1.42 6.21
C GLU A 93 -13.30 1.60 6.86
N PHE A 94 -13.27 1.87 8.17
CA PHE A 94 -12.04 1.95 8.94
C PHE A 94 -11.25 0.63 8.87
N TYR A 95 -11.85 -0.50 9.25
CA TYR A 95 -11.15 -1.78 9.25
C TYR A 95 -10.94 -2.38 7.86
N ALA A 96 -11.77 -2.07 6.87
CA ALA A 96 -11.66 -2.64 5.52
C ALA A 96 -10.68 -1.87 4.63
N VAL A 97 -10.53 -0.56 4.82
CA VAL A 97 -9.78 0.30 3.90
C VAL A 97 -8.75 1.16 4.62
N ILE A 98 -9.16 1.97 5.59
CA ILE A 98 -8.32 3.04 6.14
C ILE A 98 -7.16 2.46 6.96
N PHE A 99 -7.48 1.64 7.96
CA PHE A 99 -6.48 1.04 8.85
C PHE A 99 -5.52 0.08 8.12
N PRO A 100 -6.00 -0.82 7.22
CA PRO A 100 -5.10 -1.60 6.38
C PRO A 100 -4.20 -0.76 5.47
N SER A 101 -4.70 0.35 4.92
CA SER A 101 -3.87 1.24 4.08
C SER A 101 -2.74 1.88 4.87
N LEU A 102 -3.01 2.33 6.11
CA LEU A 102 -1.98 2.86 7.01
C LEU A 102 -0.96 1.80 7.42
N LEU A 103 -1.42 0.58 7.73
CA LEU A 103 -0.52 -0.55 8.01
C LEU A 103 0.34 -0.92 6.78
N GLN A 104 -0.20 -0.83 5.56
CA GLN A 104 0.55 -1.06 4.33
C GLN A 104 1.61 0.02 4.10
N LEU A 105 1.31 1.28 4.42
CA LEU A 105 2.30 2.36 4.34
C LEU A 105 3.46 2.12 5.32
N GLN A 106 3.17 1.66 6.54
CA GLN A 106 4.18 1.29 7.54
C GLN A 106 5.00 0.06 7.14
N LYS A 107 4.32 -1.03 6.73
CA LYS A 107 4.98 -2.29 6.33
C LYS A 107 5.68 -2.20 4.99
N GLY A 108 5.29 -1.22 4.17
CA GLY A 108 5.85 -0.95 2.86
C GLY A 108 7.26 -0.39 2.89
N ILE A 109 7.81 -0.01 4.05
CA ILE A 109 9.22 0.33 4.35
C ILE A 109 9.30 0.82 5.80
N THR A 110 10.16 0.24 6.65
CA THR A 110 11.05 1.13 7.41
C THR A 110 12.27 1.40 6.53
N SER A 111 12.75 2.64 6.47
CA SER A 111 13.88 3.06 5.61
C SER A 111 15.14 2.20 5.81
N LEU A 112 15.23 1.54 6.96
CA LEU A 112 16.28 0.61 7.35
C LEU A 112 16.16 -0.76 6.66
N GLU A 113 14.95 -1.27 6.44
CA GLU A 113 14.74 -2.57 5.79
C GLU A 113 14.99 -2.50 4.29
N ASP A 114 14.56 -1.42 3.63
CA ASP A 114 14.90 -1.16 2.23
C ASP A 114 16.41 -0.95 2.04
N ARG A 115 17.05 -0.15 2.91
CA ARG A 115 18.51 0.03 2.87
C ARG A 115 19.25 -1.29 3.10
N LYS A 116 18.79 -2.13 4.03
CA LYS A 116 19.36 -3.47 4.27
C LYS A 116 19.13 -4.41 3.09
N GLN A 117 17.93 -4.43 2.50
CA GLN A 117 17.64 -5.27 1.32
C GLN A 117 18.45 -4.81 0.11
N LYS A 118 18.58 -3.50 -0.10
CA LYS A 118 19.42 -2.90 -1.13
C LYS A 118 20.89 -3.22 -0.89
N GLU A 119 21.39 -3.09 0.33
CA GLU A 119 22.77 -3.46 0.69
C GLU A 119 23.02 -4.96 0.52
N VAL A 120 22.09 -5.83 0.93
CA VAL A 120 22.19 -7.29 0.76
C VAL A 120 22.16 -7.68 -0.71
N CYS A 121 21.27 -7.09 -1.51
CA CYS A 121 21.19 -7.28 -2.95
C CYS A 121 22.53 -6.84 -3.59
N THR A 122 22.96 -5.60 -3.31
CA THR A 122 24.22 -5.07 -3.84
C THR A 122 25.41 -5.94 -3.44
N MET A 123 25.50 -6.41 -2.19
CA MET A 123 26.60 -7.26 -1.72
C MET A 123 26.59 -8.66 -2.36
N ARG A 124 25.42 -9.27 -2.57
CA ARG A 124 25.31 -10.59 -3.22
C ARG A 124 25.65 -10.53 -4.70
N TYR A 125 25.27 -9.46 -5.40
CA TYR A 125 25.50 -9.32 -6.83
C TYR A 125 26.86 -8.67 -7.17
N ARG A 126 27.40 -7.79 -6.31
CA ARG A 126 28.71 -7.15 -6.53
C ARG A 126 29.90 -8.10 -6.31
N LYS A 127 29.79 -9.07 -5.38
CA LYS A 127 30.84 -10.08 -5.15
C LYS A 127 31.04 -11.05 -6.31
N LYS A 128 30.09 -11.15 -7.24
CA LYS A 128 30.22 -11.98 -8.45
C LYS A 128 30.73 -11.18 -9.66
N ASP A 129 30.71 -9.85 -9.60
CA ASP A 129 30.99 -8.95 -10.72
C ASP A 129 32.45 -8.43 -10.69
N GLU A 130 32.97 -8.04 -9.51
CA GLU A 130 34.29 -7.38 -9.42
C GLU A 130 35.51 -8.31 -9.52
N SER A 131 35.35 -9.64 -9.43
CA SER A 131 36.50 -10.56 -9.52
C SER A 131 36.82 -11.04 -10.94
N GLU A 132 35.93 -10.83 -11.93
CA GLU A 132 36.17 -11.29 -13.32
C GLU A 132 35.78 -10.31 -14.44
N ARG A 133 34.96 -9.27 -14.19
CA ARG A 133 34.53 -8.36 -15.27
C ARG A 133 35.38 -7.10 -15.37
N GLY A 134 36.49 -7.22 -16.10
CA GLY A 134 37.10 -6.08 -16.75
C GLY A 134 36.07 -5.39 -17.66
N LYS A 135 35.95 -4.05 -17.54
CA LYS A 135 35.18 -3.11 -18.39
C LYS A 135 34.40 -3.78 -19.54
N LEU A 136 33.19 -4.26 -19.26
CA LEU A 136 32.25 -4.65 -20.30
C LEU A 136 31.85 -3.40 -21.08
N SER A 137 31.89 -3.47 -22.41
CA SER A 137 31.40 -2.40 -23.26
C SER A 137 29.88 -2.33 -23.22
N GLU A 138 29.29 -1.18 -23.54
CA GLU A 138 27.83 -1.01 -23.66
C GLU A 138 27.20 -2.09 -24.59
N ILE A 139 27.96 -2.51 -25.61
CA ILE A 139 27.63 -3.57 -26.56
C ILE A 139 27.54 -4.95 -25.90
N ASP A 140 28.36 -5.23 -24.88
CA ASP A 140 28.32 -6.52 -24.17
C ASP A 140 27.13 -6.61 -23.21
N LEU A 141 26.63 -5.47 -22.72
CA LEU A 141 25.43 -5.39 -21.88
C LEU A 141 24.16 -5.62 -22.73
N GLU A 142 24.07 -4.99 -23.91
CA GLU A 142 22.95 -5.20 -24.85
C GLU A 142 22.84 -6.68 -25.27
N ARG A 143 23.98 -7.35 -25.53
CA ARG A 143 24.03 -8.78 -25.89
C ARG A 143 23.59 -9.72 -24.76
N GLU A 144 23.72 -9.31 -23.49
CA GLU A 144 23.23 -10.08 -22.34
C GLU A 144 21.70 -9.94 -22.15
N GLU A 145 21.11 -8.85 -22.66
CA GLU A 145 19.67 -8.55 -22.60
C GLU A 145 18.89 -9.10 -23.81
N GLU A 146 19.58 -9.47 -24.88
CA GLU A 146 18.99 -10.09 -26.06
C GLU A 146 18.61 -11.57 -25.85
N CYS A 147 17.52 -11.98 -26.48
CA CYS A 147 17.22 -13.40 -26.58
C CYS A 147 18.27 -14.13 -27.42
N GLY A 148 18.97 -15.11 -26.86
CA GLY A 148 19.96 -15.94 -27.57
C GLY A 148 19.45 -16.82 -28.73
N ILE A 149 18.19 -16.65 -29.15
CA ILE A 149 17.58 -17.33 -30.31
C ILE A 149 17.20 -16.32 -31.40
N CYS A 150 16.45 -15.26 -31.06
CA CYS A 150 16.00 -14.26 -32.04
C CYS A 150 16.83 -12.96 -32.06
N LEU A 151 17.72 -12.78 -31.08
CA LEU A 151 18.55 -11.58 -30.88
C LEU A 151 17.73 -10.29 -30.71
N GLU A 152 16.46 -10.41 -30.27
CA GLU A 152 15.61 -9.27 -29.96
C GLU A 152 15.66 -8.99 -28.45
N MET A 153 15.78 -7.71 -28.08
CA MET A 153 15.55 -7.23 -26.72
C MET A 153 14.05 -7.34 -26.40
N SER A 154 13.71 -8.25 -25.48
CA SER A 154 12.33 -8.52 -25.10
C SER A 154 12.28 -9.13 -23.71
N SER A 155 11.12 -9.07 -23.05
CA SER A 155 10.96 -9.69 -21.74
C SER A 155 11.37 -11.17 -21.76
N MET A 156 12.45 -11.47 -21.04
CA MET A 156 13.06 -12.79 -20.99
C MET A 156 12.36 -13.64 -19.94
N VAL A 157 12.25 -14.93 -20.23
CA VAL A 157 11.80 -15.95 -19.29
C VAL A 157 12.92 -16.92 -18.98
N VAL A 158 13.00 -17.35 -17.72
CA VAL A 158 14.02 -18.27 -17.23
C VAL A 158 13.40 -19.65 -17.04
N LEU A 159 14.07 -20.66 -17.59
CA LEU A 159 13.68 -22.06 -17.45
C LEU A 159 14.04 -22.58 -16.05
N PRO A 160 13.08 -23.13 -15.27
CA PRO A 160 13.32 -23.48 -13.87
C PRO A 160 14.31 -24.62 -13.67
N ASN A 161 14.44 -25.53 -14.65
CA ASN A 161 15.28 -26.72 -14.51
C ASN A 161 16.77 -26.44 -14.78
N CYS A 162 17.08 -25.42 -15.59
CA CYS A 162 18.44 -25.19 -16.10
C CYS A 162 18.88 -23.72 -16.06
N SER A 163 18.04 -22.81 -15.58
CA SER A 163 18.28 -21.36 -15.48
C SER A 163 18.65 -20.63 -16.78
N HIS A 164 18.52 -21.27 -17.93
CA HIS A 164 18.70 -20.61 -19.23
C HIS A 164 17.53 -19.67 -19.52
N SER A 165 17.83 -18.54 -20.14
CA SER A 165 16.88 -17.49 -20.47
C SER A 165 16.65 -17.37 -21.99
N LEU A 166 15.42 -17.07 -22.37
CA LEU A 166 14.99 -16.81 -23.74
C LEU A 166 13.69 -16.01 -23.71
N CYS A 167 13.31 -15.34 -24.79
CA CYS A 167 12.05 -14.61 -24.81
C CYS A 167 10.86 -15.59 -24.84
N LEU A 168 9.71 -15.14 -24.34
CA LEU A 168 8.51 -15.97 -24.23
C LEU A 168 8.03 -16.50 -25.60
N LYS A 169 8.24 -15.72 -26.68
CA LYS A 169 7.91 -16.12 -28.05
C LYS A 169 8.77 -17.31 -28.50
N CYS A 170 10.10 -17.19 -28.37
CA CYS A 170 11.03 -18.26 -28.70
C CYS A 170 10.81 -19.52 -27.83
N TYR A 171 10.47 -19.35 -26.55
CA TYR A 171 10.09 -20.49 -25.70
C TYR A 171 8.86 -21.22 -26.25
N ARG A 172 7.77 -20.51 -26.56
CA ARG A 172 6.53 -21.13 -27.05
C ARG A 172 6.74 -21.86 -28.37
N ASP A 173 7.43 -21.21 -29.31
CA ASP A 173 7.73 -21.79 -30.63
C ASP A 173 8.62 -23.04 -30.51
N TRP A 174 9.64 -22.98 -29.65
CA TRP A 174 10.53 -24.11 -29.43
C TRP A 174 9.85 -25.25 -28.67
N HIS A 175 9.12 -24.97 -27.59
CA HIS A 175 8.44 -25.97 -26.78
C HIS A 175 7.38 -26.75 -27.58
N GLY A 176 6.74 -26.11 -28.57
CA GLY A 176 5.84 -26.78 -29.51
C GLY A 176 6.53 -27.79 -30.44
N ARG A 177 7.85 -27.65 -30.66
CA ARG A 177 8.66 -28.54 -31.53
C ARG A 177 9.47 -29.57 -30.73
N SER A 178 10.03 -29.16 -29.60
CA SER A 178 10.85 -29.99 -28.73
C SER A 178 10.65 -29.60 -27.26
N GLN A 179 10.36 -30.59 -26.42
CA GLN A 179 10.25 -30.41 -24.97
C GLN A 179 11.63 -30.52 -24.28
N SER A 180 12.62 -29.83 -24.82
CA SER A 180 13.99 -29.75 -24.27
C SER A 180 14.45 -28.30 -24.28
N CYS A 181 15.35 -27.93 -23.36
CA CYS A 181 15.99 -26.62 -23.41
C CYS A 181 16.76 -26.46 -24.74
N PRO A 182 16.62 -25.34 -25.47
CA PRO A 182 17.34 -25.11 -26.72
C PRO A 182 18.85 -24.96 -26.53
N PHE A 183 19.30 -24.62 -25.32
CA PHE A 183 20.71 -24.37 -25.00
C PHE A 183 21.43 -25.61 -24.46
N CYS A 184 20.84 -26.30 -23.46
CA CYS A 184 21.47 -27.44 -22.79
C CYS A 184 20.76 -28.78 -23.02
N ARG A 185 19.60 -28.80 -23.69
CA ARG A 185 18.78 -29.99 -23.94
C ARG A 185 18.18 -30.66 -22.69
N ASP A 186 18.24 -30.02 -21.53
CA ASP A 186 17.51 -30.49 -20.34
C ASP A 186 16.01 -30.61 -20.61
N SER A 187 15.39 -31.63 -20.02
CA SER A 187 13.98 -31.95 -20.25
C SER A 187 13.05 -30.85 -19.73
N LEU A 188 12.11 -30.44 -20.58
CA LEU A 188 11.02 -29.50 -20.27
C LEU A 188 9.64 -30.17 -20.24
N LYS A 189 9.56 -31.51 -20.30
CA LYS A 189 8.28 -32.26 -20.39
C LYS A 189 7.27 -31.96 -19.27
N ARG A 190 7.71 -31.39 -18.14
CA ARG A 190 6.89 -31.01 -16.98
C ARG A 190 6.83 -29.50 -16.73
N VAL A 191 7.34 -28.68 -17.65
CA VAL A 191 7.41 -27.23 -17.50
C VAL A 191 6.34 -26.59 -18.38
N ASN A 192 5.33 -26.00 -17.77
CA ASN A 192 4.32 -25.21 -18.45
C ASN A 192 4.70 -23.73 -18.47
N SER A 193 3.96 -22.91 -19.22
CA SER A 193 4.19 -21.46 -19.28
C SER A 193 4.08 -20.75 -17.93
N CYS A 194 3.31 -21.31 -16.99
CA CYS A 194 3.16 -20.77 -15.63
C CYS A 194 4.35 -21.11 -14.71
N ASP A 195 5.19 -22.08 -15.10
CA ASP A 195 6.37 -22.49 -14.33
C ASP A 195 7.61 -21.69 -14.73
N LEU A 196 7.48 -20.83 -15.75
CA LEU A 196 8.53 -19.94 -16.22
C LEU A 196 8.67 -18.74 -15.31
N TRP A 197 9.91 -18.35 -15.02
CA TRP A 197 10.19 -17.20 -14.18
C TRP A 197 10.42 -15.99 -15.09
N ILE A 198 9.76 -14.87 -14.81
CA ILE A 198 10.01 -13.63 -15.55
C ILE A 198 11.35 -13.07 -15.08
N TYR A 199 12.25 -12.80 -16.03
CA TYR A 199 13.47 -12.07 -15.75
C TYR A 199 13.10 -10.59 -15.63
N THR A 200 13.10 -10.08 -14.40
CA THR A 200 12.87 -8.65 -14.14
C THR A 200 14.18 -7.91 -14.29
N GLU A 201 14.23 -6.98 -15.25
CA GLU A 201 15.38 -6.10 -15.42
C GLU A 201 15.51 -5.12 -14.26
N LYS A 202 16.72 -4.57 -14.04
CA LYS A 202 16.94 -3.54 -13.00
C LYS A 202 16.10 -2.28 -13.25
N SER A 203 15.80 -1.99 -14.51
CA SER A 203 14.94 -0.90 -15.00
C SER A 203 13.45 -1.10 -14.68
N GLU A 204 13.00 -2.37 -14.58
CA GLU A 204 11.61 -2.75 -14.32
C GLU A 204 11.27 -2.83 -12.81
N ILE A 205 12.28 -2.68 -11.94
CA ILE A 205 12.06 -2.59 -10.50
C ILE A 205 11.44 -1.23 -10.21
N VAL A 206 10.11 -1.19 -10.03
CA VAL A 206 9.40 0.02 -9.61
C VAL A 206 10.03 0.54 -8.33
N ASP A 207 10.47 1.80 -8.35
CA ASP A 207 11.01 2.47 -7.16
C ASP A 207 9.98 2.39 -6.04
N LEU A 208 10.38 1.79 -4.93
CA LEU A 208 9.51 1.59 -3.77
C LEU A 208 9.00 2.93 -3.22
N SER A 209 9.74 4.01 -3.45
CA SER A 209 9.31 5.39 -3.16
C SER A 209 8.09 5.79 -3.99
N LEU A 210 8.01 5.39 -5.27
CA LEU A 210 6.86 5.62 -6.13
C LEU A 210 5.65 4.83 -5.64
N ILE A 211 5.83 3.56 -5.26
CA ILE A 211 4.75 2.72 -4.72
C ILE A 211 4.19 3.31 -3.43
N LEU A 212 5.07 3.73 -2.51
CA LEU A 212 4.65 4.40 -1.27
C LEU A 212 3.85 5.67 -1.56
N ARG A 213 4.34 6.49 -2.50
CA ARG A 213 3.67 7.72 -2.92
C ARG A 213 2.28 7.45 -3.48
N GLU A 214 2.14 6.48 -4.37
CA GLU A 214 0.86 6.09 -4.96
C GLU A 214 -0.11 5.52 -3.92
N ASN A 215 0.39 4.70 -2.99
CA ASN A 215 -0.41 4.16 -1.89
C ASN A 215 -0.92 5.28 -0.95
N SER A 216 -0.08 6.26 -0.64
CA SER A 216 -0.46 7.44 0.14
C SER A 216 -1.53 8.25 -0.59
N ASN A 217 -1.33 8.52 -1.88
CA ASN A 217 -2.29 9.22 -2.71
C ASN A 217 -3.65 8.49 -2.79
N ARG A 218 -3.65 7.17 -2.92
CA ARG A 218 -4.88 6.36 -2.91
C ARG A 218 -5.65 6.48 -1.59
N LEU A 219 -4.95 6.49 -0.45
CA LEU A 219 -5.56 6.69 0.86
C LEU A 219 -6.26 8.06 0.96
N PHE A 220 -5.55 9.15 0.62
CA PHE A 220 -6.13 10.49 0.66
C PHE A 220 -7.30 10.68 -0.33
N MET A 221 -7.21 10.08 -1.52
CA MET A 221 -8.32 10.08 -2.48
C MET A 221 -9.55 9.33 -1.96
N TYR A 222 -9.36 8.24 -1.22
CA TYR A 222 -10.47 7.54 -0.57
C TYR A 222 -11.12 8.41 0.50
N ILE A 223 -10.31 9.06 1.35
CA ILE A 223 -10.79 9.95 2.41
C ILE A 223 -11.59 11.13 1.85
N ASP A 224 -11.13 11.73 0.76
CA ASP A 224 -11.83 12.85 0.10
C ASP A 224 -13.23 12.45 -0.41
N LYS A 225 -13.44 11.18 -0.76
CA LYS A 225 -14.72 10.63 -1.22
C LYS A 225 -15.68 10.27 -0.08
N LEU A 226 -15.22 10.26 1.18
CA LEU A 226 -16.10 9.99 2.31
C LEU A 226 -17.12 11.12 2.52
N PRO A 227 -18.31 10.81 3.08
CA PRO A 227 -19.34 11.81 3.37
C PRO A 227 -18.78 13.00 4.17
N LEU A 228 -19.03 14.21 3.66
CA LEU A 228 -18.65 15.45 4.32
C LEU A 228 -19.63 15.80 5.44
N ILE A 229 -19.11 16.23 6.58
CA ILE A 229 -19.87 16.93 7.59
C ILE A 229 -19.72 18.41 7.29
N VAL A 230 -20.80 19.02 6.80
CA VAL A 230 -20.91 20.47 6.64
C VAL A 230 -21.31 21.04 8.00
N PRO A 231 -20.52 21.94 8.61
CA PRO A 231 -20.97 22.67 9.78
C PRO A 231 -22.26 23.42 9.44
N ASP A 232 -23.27 23.29 10.30
CA ASP A 232 -24.51 24.06 10.19
C ASP A 232 -24.16 25.56 10.15
N PRO A 233 -24.63 26.37 9.18
CA PRO A 233 -24.38 27.80 9.15
C PRO A 233 -25.12 28.50 10.30
N VAL A 234 -24.60 28.36 11.52
CA VAL A 234 -25.03 29.14 12.67
C VAL A 234 -24.54 30.57 12.45
N PHE A 235 -25.49 31.43 12.03
CA PHE A 235 -25.48 32.88 12.05
C PHE A 235 -24.26 33.51 12.73
N VAL A 236 -23.37 34.10 11.93
CA VAL A 236 -22.47 35.15 12.41
C VAL A 236 -23.36 36.38 12.67
N PRO A 237 -23.49 36.90 13.90
CA PRO A 237 -24.15 38.18 14.10
C PRO A 237 -23.29 39.23 13.39
N TYR A 238 -23.86 39.86 12.37
CA TYR A 238 -23.30 41.08 11.81
C TYR A 238 -23.36 42.14 12.92
N ASP A 239 -22.23 42.39 13.57
CA ASP A 239 -22.10 43.53 14.47
C ASP A 239 -22.02 44.80 13.60
N VAL A 240 -23.18 45.34 13.24
CA VAL A 240 -23.32 46.68 12.67
C VAL A 240 -23.58 47.63 13.83
N HIS A 241 -22.50 48.09 14.45
CA HIS A 241 -22.51 49.29 15.26
C HIS A 241 -21.34 50.19 14.85
N VAL A 242 -21.52 50.85 13.70
CA VAL A 242 -20.88 52.14 13.42
C VAL A 242 -22.01 53.15 13.20
N ARG A 243 -22.33 53.89 14.25
CA ARG A 243 -22.66 55.32 14.22
C ARG A 243 -22.64 55.89 15.63
#